data_AF-A0A284R6L9-F1
#
_entry.id   AF-A0A284R6L9-F1
#
_cell.length_a   1.000
_cell.length_b   1.000
_cell.length_c   1.000
_cell.angle_alpha   90.00
_cell.angle_beta   90.00
_cell.angle_gamma   90.00
#
_symmetry.space_group_name_H-M   'P 1'
#
loop_
_entity.id
_entity.type
_entity.pdbx_description
1 polymer ?
#
loop_
_entity_poly.entity_id
_entity_poly.type
_entity_poly.pdbx_seq_one_letter_code
_entity_poly.pdbx_strand_id
1 'polypeptide(L)'
;MSLDTNSHHDGTVDVRPDPRLLTNLPDILSALSSIQSEEAELSNSLTDLLSDRAPILSSLSRLRSVVPQLNDLNEDALLLSEKVVTTARTAERVGGRVRSLDEEMRRIREAGDRVGQVIELKSSLAELQASIESHDWESASRHCARVMALPLDVISGPFAEHVVPTSDNHLPPVQTLQAAREQLLSVFQENFERASSSRDSAATSRFFKLFPAIGWEREGLQAYALFIVDLVRVRAPASAKTSSPMYYTTALTALFESIAMIVDQHQPVVEKYYGTGKMISVVERLLEECDRVVKGLIEGWEEERSMKRKASLQALLLTPPLKCL
;
A
#
# COMPACT_ATOMS: atom_id res chain seq x y z
N MET A 1 -2.23 55.37 -26.01
CA MET A 1 -0.89 55.96 -26.17
C MET A 1 -0.33 55.48 -27.49
N SER A 2 -0.55 56.27 -28.54
CA SER A 2 0.30 56.41 -29.74
C SER A 2 -0.13 57.74 -30.35
N LEU A 3 0.64 58.76 -30.07
CA LEU A 3 0.56 60.09 -30.67
C LEU A 3 1.33 59.97 -31.98
N ASP A 4 0.62 59.86 -33.10
CA ASP A 4 1.24 59.90 -34.42
C ASP A 4 0.76 61.11 -35.21
N THR A 5 1.78 61.94 -35.50
CA THR A 5 1.96 62.74 -36.71
C THR A 5 1.01 63.92 -36.92
N ASN A 6 1.32 65.00 -36.21
CA ASN A 6 1.10 66.37 -36.67
C ASN A 6 1.99 66.63 -37.89
N SER A 7 1.51 66.36 -39.10
CA SER A 7 2.17 66.74 -40.35
C SER A 7 1.97 68.24 -40.58
N HIS A 8 2.81 69.03 -39.92
CA HIS A 8 3.17 70.36 -40.40
C HIS A 8 3.88 70.20 -41.75
N HIS A 9 3.16 70.41 -42.85
CA HIS A 9 3.79 70.75 -44.12
C HIS A 9 3.33 72.15 -44.52
N ASP A 10 4.10 73.11 -43.99
CA ASP A 10 4.66 74.25 -44.71
C ASP A 10 3.85 74.73 -45.92
N GLY A 11 2.79 75.49 -45.63
CA GLY A 11 2.18 76.35 -46.62
C GLY A 11 3.15 77.46 -46.94
N THR A 12 3.84 77.35 -48.08
CA THR A 12 4.53 78.46 -48.70
C THR A 12 3.54 79.61 -48.81
N VAL A 13 3.68 80.60 -47.93
CA VAL A 13 2.97 81.87 -48.04
C VAL A 13 3.54 82.53 -49.28
N ASP A 14 2.94 82.23 -50.43
CA ASP A 14 3.21 82.95 -51.67
C ASP A 14 2.80 84.40 -51.38
N VAL A 15 3.82 85.26 -51.26
CA VAL A 15 3.63 86.65 -50.83
C VAL A 15 2.87 87.33 -51.96
N ARG A 16 1.56 87.48 -51.77
CA ARG A 16 0.66 88.17 -52.71
C ARG A 16 1.34 89.44 -53.23
N PRO A 17 1.63 89.53 -54.54
CA PRO A 17 2.20 90.74 -55.12
C PRO A 17 1.21 91.90 -54.93
N ASP A 18 1.67 93.01 -54.35
CA ASP A 18 0.83 94.19 -54.12
C ASP A 18 0.28 94.71 -55.47
N PRO A 19 -1.06 94.79 -55.66
CA PRO A 19 -1.68 95.08 -56.96
C PRO A 19 -1.39 96.50 -57.46
N ARG A 20 -0.76 97.34 -56.64
CA ARG A 20 -0.40 98.73 -56.93
C ARG A 20 1.02 98.91 -57.49
N LEU A 21 1.84 97.86 -57.51
CA LEU A 21 3.24 97.87 -57.99
C LEU A 21 3.42 97.21 -59.38
N LEU A 22 2.35 96.63 -59.94
CA LEU A 22 2.39 95.90 -61.20
C LEU A 22 2.14 96.84 -62.39
N THR A 23 3.20 97.31 -63.05
CA THR A 23 3.10 98.24 -64.19
C THR A 23 3.36 97.60 -65.56
N ASN A 24 3.80 96.35 -65.61
CA ASN A 24 4.07 95.61 -66.85
C ASN A 24 3.03 94.49 -67.07
N LEU A 25 2.55 94.35 -68.30
CA LEU A 25 1.59 93.31 -68.72
C LEU A 25 1.99 91.86 -68.32
N PRO A 26 3.24 91.40 -68.48
CA PRO A 26 3.63 90.04 -68.08
C PRO A 26 3.56 89.81 -66.56
N ASP A 27 3.91 90.82 -65.76
CA ASP A 27 3.87 90.72 -64.29
C ASP A 27 2.42 90.60 -63.80
N ILE A 28 1.49 91.34 -64.42
CA ILE A 28 0.04 91.24 -64.14
C ILE A 28 -0.51 89.86 -64.52
N LEU A 29 -0.12 89.30 -65.68
CA LEU A 29 -0.58 87.97 -66.11
C LEU A 29 -0.03 86.86 -65.22
N SER A 30 1.22 86.98 -64.76
CA SER A 30 1.82 86.02 -63.81
C SER A 30 1.11 86.03 -62.45
N ALA A 31 0.84 87.21 -61.89
CA ALA A 31 0.10 87.35 -60.64
C ALA A 31 -1.35 86.85 -60.77
N LEU A 32 -2.01 87.11 -61.91
CA LEU A 32 -3.34 86.58 -62.20
C LEU A 32 -3.33 85.04 -62.26
N SER A 33 -2.33 84.45 -62.91
CA SER A 33 -2.19 82.99 -63.01
C SER A 33 -1.89 82.34 -61.65
N SER A 34 -1.09 83.00 -60.78
CA SER A 34 -0.83 82.53 -59.42
C SER A 34 -2.10 82.53 -58.59
N ILE A 35 -2.86 83.63 -58.61
CA ILE A 35 -4.14 83.75 -57.89
C ILE A 35 -5.15 82.73 -58.42
N GLN A 36 -5.22 82.50 -59.74
CA GLN A 36 -6.09 81.47 -60.32
C GLN A 36 -5.68 80.06 -59.90
N SER A 37 -4.38 79.79 -59.77
CA SER A 37 -3.87 78.51 -59.26
C SER A 37 -4.21 78.31 -57.78
N GLU A 38 -3.99 79.33 -56.94
CA GLU A 38 -4.38 79.31 -55.53
C GLU A 38 -5.90 79.14 -55.35
N GLU A 39 -6.71 79.83 -56.15
CA GLU A 39 -8.17 79.72 -56.11
C GLU A 39 -8.63 78.32 -56.54
N ALA A 40 -7.97 77.71 -57.52
CA ALA A 40 -8.21 76.34 -57.95
C ALA A 40 -7.79 75.32 -56.88
N GLU A 41 -6.62 75.49 -56.25
CA GLU A 41 -6.14 74.65 -55.15
C GLU A 41 -7.06 74.73 -53.93
N LEU A 42 -7.46 75.95 -53.53
CA LEU A 42 -8.38 76.16 -52.43
C LEU A 42 -9.77 75.58 -52.72
N SER A 43 -10.24 75.71 -53.96
CA SER A 43 -11.51 75.12 -54.41
C SER A 43 -11.46 73.58 -54.38
N ASN A 44 -10.34 72.99 -54.81
CA ASN A 44 -10.14 71.54 -54.76
C ASN A 44 -10.09 71.05 -53.30
N SER A 45 -9.32 71.71 -52.43
CA SER A 45 -9.25 71.39 -51.00
C SER A 45 -10.62 71.52 -50.30
N LEU A 46 -11.40 72.55 -50.65
CA LEU A 46 -12.76 72.72 -50.15
C LEU A 46 -13.69 71.60 -50.65
N THR A 47 -13.55 71.22 -51.92
CA THR A 47 -14.37 70.14 -52.53
C THR A 47 -14.05 68.80 -51.88
N ASP A 48 -12.78 68.51 -51.61
CA ASP A 48 -12.36 67.30 -50.91
C ASP A 48 -12.91 67.26 -49.48
N LEU A 49 -12.76 68.34 -48.70
CA LEU A 49 -13.32 68.45 -47.34
C LEU A 49 -14.84 68.35 -47.31
N LEU A 50 -15.53 68.90 -48.32
CA LEU A 50 -16.97 68.77 -48.46
C LEU A 50 -17.38 67.35 -48.86
N SER A 51 -16.58 66.65 -49.66
CA SER A 51 -16.81 65.26 -50.05
C SER A 51 -16.68 64.31 -48.86
N ASP A 52 -15.74 64.57 -47.94
CA ASP A 52 -15.53 63.78 -46.71
C ASP A 52 -16.67 63.91 -45.70
N ARG A 53 -17.45 64.98 -45.78
CA ARG A 53 -18.59 65.20 -44.87
C ARG A 53 -19.66 64.11 -45.02
N ALA A 54 -19.94 63.68 -46.24
CA ALA A 54 -20.98 62.68 -46.52
C ALA A 54 -20.68 61.28 -45.91
N PRO A 55 -19.49 60.68 -46.09
CA PRO A 55 -19.13 59.42 -45.44
C PRO A 55 -19.04 59.55 -43.91
N ILE A 56 -18.61 60.70 -43.38
CA ILE A 56 -18.62 60.93 -41.92
C ILE A 56 -20.06 60.88 -41.39
N LEU A 57 -21.00 61.59 -42.01
CA LEU A 57 -22.40 61.59 -41.57
C LEU A 57 -23.05 60.20 -41.68
N SER A 58 -22.72 59.40 -42.70
CA SER A 58 -23.23 58.03 -42.84
C SER A 58 -22.63 57.07 -41.81
N SER A 59 -21.36 57.24 -41.45
CA SER A 59 -20.74 56.47 -40.36
C SER A 59 -21.35 56.82 -39.01
N LEU A 60 -21.69 58.09 -38.79
CA LEU A 60 -22.30 58.60 -37.56
C LEU A 60 -23.76 58.13 -37.43
N SER A 61 -24.51 58.08 -38.53
CA SER A 61 -25.87 57.52 -38.54
C SER A 61 -25.85 56.01 -38.27
N ARG A 62 -24.89 55.26 -38.86
CA ARG A 62 -24.69 53.84 -38.57
C ARG A 62 -24.30 53.59 -37.11
N LEU A 63 -23.42 54.42 -36.55
CA LEU A 63 -23.07 54.34 -35.13
C LEU A 63 -24.31 54.58 -34.27
N ARG A 64 -25.09 55.61 -34.59
CA ARG A 64 -26.33 55.95 -33.88
C ARG A 64 -27.39 54.84 -33.94
N SER A 65 -27.44 54.05 -35.02
CA SER A 65 -28.33 52.89 -35.10
C SER A 65 -27.84 51.68 -34.30
N VAL A 66 -26.53 51.53 -34.11
CA VAL A 66 -25.95 50.40 -33.37
C VAL A 66 -25.93 50.64 -31.86
N VAL A 67 -25.83 51.90 -31.42
CA VAL A 67 -25.89 52.29 -29.99
C VAL A 67 -27.06 51.66 -29.22
N PRO A 68 -28.33 51.71 -29.67
CA PRO A 68 -29.43 51.08 -28.95
C PRO A 68 -29.28 49.55 -28.87
N GLN A 69 -28.81 48.88 -29.93
CA GLN A 69 -28.58 47.44 -29.92
C GLN A 69 -27.47 47.03 -28.93
N LEU A 70 -26.42 47.86 -28.80
CA LEU A 70 -25.37 47.67 -27.79
C LEU A 70 -25.90 47.87 -26.37
N ASN A 71 -26.81 48.83 -26.17
CA ASN A 71 -27.44 49.03 -24.87
C ASN A 71 -28.33 47.84 -24.48
N ASP A 72 -29.15 47.33 -25.41
CA ASP A 72 -29.98 46.15 -25.18
C ASP A 72 -29.10 44.93 -24.85
N LEU A 73 -28.01 44.73 -25.59
CA LEU A 73 -27.04 43.64 -25.33
C LEU A 73 -26.37 43.80 -23.95
N ASN A 74 -26.08 45.04 -23.54
CA ASN A 74 -25.50 45.32 -22.24
C ASN A 74 -26.51 45.06 -21.11
N GLU A 75 -27.78 45.41 -21.29
CA GLU A 75 -28.85 45.07 -20.34
C GLU A 75 -29.03 43.55 -20.22
N ASP A 76 -29.05 42.84 -21.35
CA ASP A 76 -29.12 41.37 -21.37
C ASP A 76 -27.92 40.72 -20.69
N ALA A 77 -26.70 41.26 -20.92
CA ALA A 77 -25.49 40.78 -20.28
C ALA A 77 -25.50 41.01 -18.75
N LEU A 78 -26.01 42.15 -18.29
CA LEU A 78 -26.18 42.45 -16.87
C LEU A 78 -27.20 41.51 -16.22
N LEU A 79 -28.35 41.30 -16.86
CA LEU A 79 -29.38 40.35 -16.42
C LEU A 79 -28.84 38.91 -16.35
N LEU A 80 -28.08 38.50 -17.36
CA LEU A 80 -27.44 37.18 -17.37
C LEU A 80 -26.44 37.06 -16.22
N SER A 81 -25.59 38.07 -16.02
CA SER A 81 -24.62 38.08 -14.92
C SER A 81 -25.31 37.96 -13.56
N GLU A 82 -26.39 38.70 -13.33
CA GLU A 82 -27.19 38.60 -12.09
C GLU A 82 -27.77 37.18 -11.90
N LYS A 83 -28.35 36.60 -12.96
CA LYS A 83 -28.86 35.22 -12.93
C LYS A 83 -27.75 34.20 -12.67
N VAL A 84 -26.57 34.37 -13.27
CA VAL A 84 -25.43 33.48 -13.04
C VAL A 84 -24.94 33.59 -11.59
N VAL A 85 -24.86 34.80 -11.03
CA VAL A 85 -24.46 34.99 -9.62
C VAL A 85 -25.47 34.36 -8.66
N THR A 86 -26.77 34.55 -8.90
CA THR A 86 -27.82 33.95 -8.05
C THR A 86 -27.86 32.42 -8.17
N THR A 87 -27.68 31.87 -9.37
CA THR A 87 -27.57 30.41 -9.56
C THR A 87 -26.28 29.84 -8.95
N ALA A 88 -25.14 30.51 -9.10
CA ALA A 88 -23.88 30.12 -8.45
C ALA A 88 -24.02 30.10 -6.92
N ARG A 89 -24.65 31.12 -6.34
CA ARG A 89 -24.89 31.21 -4.89
C ARG A 89 -25.81 30.10 -4.39
N THR A 90 -26.83 29.75 -5.16
CA THR A 90 -27.72 28.62 -4.78
C THR A 90 -27.01 27.28 -4.94
N ALA A 91 -26.23 27.08 -6.01
CA ALA A 91 -25.41 25.89 -6.21
C ALA A 91 -24.35 25.72 -5.11
N GLU A 92 -23.69 26.79 -4.69
CA GLU A 92 -22.71 26.74 -3.60
C GLU A 92 -23.37 26.38 -2.26
N ARG A 93 -24.53 26.98 -1.96
CA ARG A 93 -25.30 26.66 -0.74
C ARG A 93 -25.78 25.22 -0.72
N VAL A 94 -26.33 24.73 -1.84
CA VAL A 94 -26.82 23.35 -1.95
C VAL A 94 -25.65 22.38 -1.94
N GLY A 95 -24.62 22.61 -2.75
CA GLY A 95 -23.42 21.78 -2.79
C GLY A 95 -22.68 21.73 -1.45
N GLY A 96 -22.62 22.83 -0.70
CA GLY A 96 -22.07 22.86 0.65
C GLY A 96 -22.88 22.00 1.63
N ARG A 97 -24.21 22.07 1.59
CA ARG A 97 -25.09 21.21 2.41
C ARG A 97 -24.97 19.74 2.04
N VAL A 98 -24.90 19.43 0.74
CA VAL A 98 -24.72 18.06 0.26
C VAL A 98 -23.38 17.50 0.73
N ARG A 99 -22.27 18.26 0.62
CA ARG A 99 -20.96 17.83 1.14
C ARG A 99 -20.99 17.56 2.65
N SER A 100 -21.66 18.41 3.43
CA SER A 100 -21.81 18.20 4.88
C SER A 100 -22.59 16.92 5.17
N LEU A 101 -23.69 16.70 4.44
CA LEU A 101 -24.52 15.51 4.58
C LEU A 101 -23.76 14.24 4.17
N ASP A 102 -23.00 14.28 3.06
CA ASP A 102 -22.20 13.15 2.59
C ASP A 102 -21.15 12.75 3.62
N GLU A 103 -20.50 13.74 4.24
CA GLU A 103 -19.52 13.52 5.31
C GLU A 103 -20.18 12.97 6.58
N GLU A 104 -21.36 13.45 6.96
CA GLU A 104 -22.15 12.87 8.04
C GLU A 104 -22.55 11.41 7.75
N MET A 105 -23.03 11.13 6.53
CA MET A 105 -23.38 9.78 6.11
C MET A 105 -22.16 8.85 6.07
N ARG A 106 -21.00 9.35 5.63
CA ARG A 106 -19.74 8.60 5.66
C ARG A 106 -19.38 8.21 7.10
N ARG A 107 -19.42 9.16 8.04
CA ARG A 107 -19.15 8.89 9.46
C ARG A 107 -20.16 7.90 10.07
N ILE A 108 -21.44 7.99 9.70
CA ILE A 108 -22.46 7.03 10.16
C ILE A 108 -22.17 5.63 9.65
N ARG A 109 -21.78 5.46 8.37
CA ARG A 109 -21.40 4.16 7.82
C ARG A 109 -20.19 3.58 8.54
N GLU A 110 -19.13 4.37 8.73
CA GLU A 110 -17.93 3.94 9.45
C GLU A 110 -18.23 3.54 10.90
N ALA A 111 -19.11 4.28 11.58
CA ALA A 111 -19.57 3.92 12.93
C ALA A 111 -20.40 2.61 12.90
N GLY A 112 -21.26 2.44 11.90
CA GLY A 112 -22.04 1.21 11.70
C GLY A 112 -21.17 -0.01 11.47
N ASP A 113 -20.15 0.11 10.61
CA ASP A 113 -19.20 -0.97 10.32
C ASP A 113 -18.40 -1.35 11.59
N ARG A 114 -17.94 -0.36 12.36
CA ARG A 114 -17.26 -0.59 13.65
C ARG A 114 -18.15 -1.30 14.66
N VAL A 115 -19.42 -0.90 14.76
CA VAL A 115 -20.39 -1.58 15.65
C VAL A 115 -20.62 -3.01 15.19
N GLY A 116 -20.76 -3.26 13.88
CA GLY A 116 -20.88 -4.60 13.31
C GLY A 116 -19.69 -5.49 13.68
N GLN A 117 -18.47 -4.98 13.54
CA GLN A 117 -17.25 -5.69 13.92
C GLN A 117 -17.17 -5.98 15.42
N VAL A 118 -17.68 -5.09 16.28
CA VAL A 118 -17.69 -5.29 17.74
C VAL A 118 -18.76 -6.31 18.15
N ILE A 119 -19.90 -6.33 17.46
CA ILE A 119 -20.91 -7.38 17.65
C ILE A 119 -20.34 -8.74 17.25
N GLU A 120 -19.66 -8.82 16.10
CA GLU A 120 -18.98 -10.04 15.65
C GLU A 120 -17.87 -10.47 16.62
N LEU A 121 -17.09 -9.52 17.14
CA LEU A 121 -16.08 -9.78 18.17
C LEU A 121 -16.71 -10.40 19.42
N LYS A 122 -17.81 -9.81 19.90
CA LYS A 122 -18.52 -10.28 21.09
C LYS A 122 -19.11 -11.68 20.88
N SER A 123 -19.80 -11.92 19.76
CA SER A 123 -20.39 -13.22 19.48
C SER A 123 -19.31 -14.28 19.31
N SER A 124 -18.23 -13.97 18.60
CA SER A 124 -17.15 -14.92 18.35
C SER A 124 -16.36 -15.26 19.61
N LEU A 125 -16.18 -14.30 20.54
CA LEU A 125 -15.57 -14.58 21.85
C LEU A 125 -16.47 -15.44 22.74
N ALA A 126 -17.78 -15.20 22.73
CA ALA A 126 -18.72 -16.04 23.47
C ALA A 126 -18.78 -17.47 22.91
N GLU A 127 -18.83 -17.62 21.58
CA GLU A 127 -18.78 -18.92 20.89
C GLU A 127 -17.45 -19.65 21.12
N LEU A 128 -16.34 -18.91 21.18
CA LEU A 128 -15.02 -19.45 21.51
C LEU A 128 -15.03 -20.08 22.91
N GLN A 129 -15.56 -19.37 23.91
CA GLN A 129 -15.65 -19.87 25.29
C GLN A 129 -16.55 -21.10 25.38
N ALA A 130 -17.75 -21.06 24.79
CA ALA A 130 -18.65 -22.21 24.75
C ALA A 130 -18.02 -23.44 24.03
N SER A 131 -17.23 -23.21 22.99
CA SER A 131 -16.52 -24.28 22.27
C SER A 131 -15.39 -24.88 23.12
N ILE A 132 -14.70 -24.06 23.91
CA ILE A 132 -13.67 -24.53 24.86
C ILE A 132 -14.29 -25.38 25.96
N GLU A 133 -15.43 -24.95 26.52
CA GLU A 133 -16.18 -25.68 27.55
C GLU A 133 -16.74 -27.01 27.05
N SER A 134 -17.20 -27.06 25.80
CA SER A 134 -17.70 -28.29 25.15
C SER A 134 -16.59 -29.19 24.59
N HIS A 135 -15.32 -28.81 24.77
CA HIS A 135 -14.14 -29.50 24.22
C HIS A 135 -14.17 -29.67 22.69
N ASP A 136 -14.86 -28.79 21.97
CA ASP A 136 -14.82 -28.73 20.50
C ASP A 136 -13.68 -27.82 20.05
N TRP A 137 -12.48 -28.40 19.98
CA TRP A 137 -11.25 -27.71 19.63
C TRP A 137 -11.22 -27.15 18.21
N GLU A 138 -11.95 -27.74 17.27
CA GLU A 138 -12.00 -27.28 15.88
C GLU A 138 -12.87 -26.05 15.74
N SER A 139 -14.05 -26.05 16.36
CA SER A 139 -14.90 -24.86 16.45
C SER A 139 -14.18 -23.75 17.21
N ALA A 140 -13.57 -24.05 18.36
CA ALA A 140 -12.81 -23.08 19.13
C ALA A 140 -11.70 -22.42 18.28
N SER A 141 -10.92 -23.21 17.54
CA SER A 141 -9.87 -22.67 16.66
C SER A 141 -10.44 -21.79 15.55
N ARG A 142 -11.60 -22.15 14.97
CA ARG A 142 -12.29 -21.34 13.94
C ARG A 142 -12.78 -20.00 14.49
N HIS A 143 -13.40 -19.99 15.66
CA HIS A 143 -13.87 -18.76 16.30
C HIS A 143 -12.68 -17.87 16.71
N CYS A 144 -11.60 -18.46 17.22
CA CYS A 144 -10.35 -17.74 17.52
C CYS A 144 -9.74 -17.10 16.26
N ALA A 145 -9.64 -17.85 15.15
CA ALA A 145 -9.15 -17.33 13.88
C ALA A 145 -10.01 -16.16 13.36
N ARG A 146 -11.33 -16.25 13.50
CA ARG A 146 -12.26 -15.17 13.13
C ARG A 146 -12.01 -13.91 13.96
N VAL A 147 -11.81 -14.05 15.27
CA VAL A 147 -11.49 -12.92 16.14
C VAL A 147 -10.14 -12.29 15.75
N MET A 148 -9.11 -13.09 15.45
CA MET A 148 -7.80 -12.58 15.03
C MET A 148 -7.82 -11.91 13.65
N ALA A 149 -8.79 -12.24 12.79
CA ALA A 149 -8.95 -11.59 11.49
C ALA A 149 -9.55 -10.17 11.60
N LEU A 150 -10.13 -9.80 12.75
CA LEU A 150 -10.66 -8.46 12.98
C LEU A 150 -9.52 -7.44 13.18
N PRO A 151 -9.72 -6.17 12.78
CA PRO A 151 -8.71 -5.13 12.95
C PRO A 151 -8.37 -4.92 14.43
N LEU A 152 -7.07 -4.85 14.75
CA LEU A 152 -6.60 -4.63 16.13
C LEU A 152 -7.18 -3.35 16.74
N ASP A 153 -7.34 -2.29 15.95
CA ASP A 153 -7.94 -1.01 16.38
C ASP A 153 -9.36 -1.16 16.95
N VAL A 154 -10.08 -2.19 16.50
CA VAL A 154 -11.44 -2.51 16.96
C VAL A 154 -11.38 -3.36 18.21
N ILE A 155 -10.47 -4.33 18.26
CA ILE A 155 -10.29 -5.22 19.42
C ILE A 155 -9.77 -4.44 20.64
N SER A 156 -8.81 -3.53 20.44
CA SER A 156 -8.28 -2.65 21.49
C SER A 156 -9.03 -1.31 21.58
N GLY A 157 -10.16 -1.17 20.88
CA GLY A 157 -10.94 0.05 20.88
C GLY A 157 -11.67 0.25 22.21
N PRO A 158 -11.81 1.50 22.71
CA PRO A 158 -12.49 1.78 23.98
C PRO A 158 -13.96 1.33 23.97
N PHE A 159 -14.59 1.32 22.79
CA PHE A 159 -15.95 0.82 22.64
C PHE A 159 -16.04 -0.70 22.86
N ALA A 160 -15.06 -1.47 22.37
CA ALA A 160 -15.00 -2.90 22.60
C ALA A 160 -14.71 -3.22 24.08
N GLU A 161 -13.82 -2.45 24.72
CA GLU A 161 -13.54 -2.58 26.16
C GLU A 161 -14.77 -2.36 27.04
N HIS A 162 -15.75 -1.57 26.60
CA HIS A 162 -16.97 -1.35 27.37
C HIS A 162 -18.11 -2.32 27.03
N VAL A 163 -18.23 -2.75 25.77
CA VAL A 163 -19.39 -3.52 25.29
C VAL A 163 -19.18 -5.04 25.35
N VAL A 164 -17.92 -5.47 25.22
CA VAL A 164 -17.57 -6.90 25.16
C VAL A 164 -17.50 -7.57 26.53
N PRO A 165 -16.94 -6.95 27.59
CA PRO A 165 -16.97 -7.55 28.92
C PRO A 165 -18.40 -7.87 29.33
N THR A 166 -18.63 -9.13 29.67
CA THR A 166 -19.94 -9.65 30.06
C THR A 166 -19.84 -10.09 31.52
N SER A 167 -20.97 -10.31 32.19
CA SER A 167 -20.98 -10.75 33.60
C SER A 167 -20.16 -12.01 33.85
N ASP A 168 -20.01 -12.87 32.84
CA ASP A 168 -19.21 -14.10 32.92
C ASP A 168 -17.73 -13.88 32.61
N ASN A 169 -17.36 -12.72 32.05
CA ASN A 169 -16.00 -12.44 31.63
C ASN A 169 -15.68 -10.94 31.71
N HIS A 170 -15.09 -10.56 32.85
CA HIS A 170 -14.83 -9.16 33.22
C HIS A 170 -13.60 -8.55 32.54
N LEU A 171 -12.79 -9.38 31.87
CA LEU A 171 -11.54 -8.96 31.27
C LEU A 171 -11.78 -8.23 29.94
N PRO A 172 -10.92 -7.26 29.59
CA PRO A 172 -10.91 -6.66 28.27
C PRO A 172 -10.83 -7.72 27.15
N PRO A 173 -11.39 -7.45 25.96
CA PRO A 173 -11.42 -8.40 24.84
C PRO A 173 -10.03 -8.90 24.44
N VAL A 174 -9.01 -8.03 24.43
CA VAL A 174 -7.62 -8.41 24.12
C VAL A 174 -7.07 -9.43 25.12
N GLN A 175 -7.31 -9.20 26.42
CA GLN A 175 -6.82 -10.09 27.48
C GLN A 175 -7.58 -11.42 27.47
N THR A 176 -8.90 -11.37 27.26
CA THR A 176 -9.74 -12.56 27.09
C THR A 176 -9.23 -13.43 25.94
N LEU A 177 -8.99 -12.82 24.78
CA LEU A 177 -8.49 -13.53 23.60
C LEU A 177 -7.12 -14.16 23.89
N GLN A 178 -6.21 -13.42 24.51
CA GLN A 178 -4.88 -13.92 24.85
C GLN A 178 -4.95 -15.09 25.84
N ALA A 179 -5.75 -14.98 26.90
CA ALA A 179 -5.96 -16.05 27.87
C ALA A 179 -6.56 -17.31 27.22
N ALA A 180 -7.57 -17.15 26.37
CA ALA A 180 -8.16 -18.26 25.62
C ALA A 180 -7.14 -18.90 24.66
N ARG A 181 -6.29 -18.10 24.02
CA ARG A 181 -5.22 -18.60 23.13
C ARG A 181 -4.16 -19.37 23.90
N GLU A 182 -3.76 -18.93 25.09
CA GLU A 182 -2.80 -19.63 25.95
C GLU A 182 -3.39 -20.94 26.48
N GLN A 183 -4.66 -20.95 26.88
CA GLN A 183 -5.37 -22.17 27.26
C GLN A 183 -5.48 -23.16 26.10
N LEU A 184 -5.82 -22.69 24.90
CA LEU A 184 -5.86 -23.56 23.71
C LEU A 184 -4.47 -24.12 23.37
N LEU A 185 -3.42 -23.32 23.52
CA LEU A 185 -2.05 -23.76 23.26
C LEU A 185 -1.64 -24.91 24.19
N SER A 186 -1.87 -24.79 25.51
CA SER A 186 -1.52 -25.85 26.46
C SER A 186 -2.30 -27.13 26.18
N VAL A 187 -3.61 -27.02 25.95
CA VAL A 187 -4.48 -28.15 25.61
C VAL A 187 -4.04 -28.82 24.31
N PHE A 188 -3.66 -28.05 23.29
CA PHE A 188 -3.21 -28.61 22.01
C PHE A 188 -1.86 -29.30 22.13
N GLN A 189 -0.92 -28.74 22.91
CA GLN A 189 0.36 -29.39 23.19
C GLN A 189 0.17 -30.72 23.91
N GLU A 190 -0.62 -30.76 24.98
CA GLU A 190 -0.88 -31.98 25.74
C GLU A 190 -1.58 -33.06 24.89
N ASN A 191 -2.60 -32.68 24.12
CA ASN A 191 -3.31 -33.63 23.26
C ASN A 191 -2.45 -34.09 22.07
N PHE A 192 -1.61 -33.22 21.52
CA PHE A 192 -0.66 -33.57 20.47
C PHE A 192 0.40 -34.56 20.99
N GLU A 193 0.99 -34.29 22.16
CA GLU A 193 1.96 -35.19 22.79
C GLU A 193 1.34 -36.56 23.08
N ARG A 194 0.12 -36.58 23.64
CA ARG A 194 -0.63 -37.82 23.90
C ARG A 194 -0.91 -38.61 22.62
N ALA A 195 -1.36 -37.95 21.55
CA ALA A 195 -1.63 -38.57 20.26
C ALA A 195 -0.36 -39.10 19.58
N SER A 196 0.75 -38.36 19.71
CA SER A 196 2.05 -38.75 19.17
C SER A 196 2.61 -39.98 19.88
N SER A 197 2.44 -40.05 21.21
CA SER A 197 2.85 -41.19 22.05
C SER A 197 2.02 -42.44 21.78
N SER A 198 0.72 -42.30 21.52
CA SER A 198 -0.17 -43.43 21.17
C SER A 198 -0.04 -43.86 19.70
N ARG A 199 0.82 -43.21 18.90
CA ARG A 199 1.00 -43.42 17.46
C ARG A 199 -0.28 -43.27 16.64
N ASP A 200 -1.21 -42.43 17.11
CA ASP A 200 -2.40 -42.08 16.35
C ASP A 200 -2.07 -40.98 15.32
N SER A 201 -1.81 -41.40 14.08
CA SER A 201 -1.50 -40.50 12.96
C SER A 201 -2.66 -39.53 12.66
N ALA A 202 -3.91 -39.97 12.82
CA ALA A 202 -5.07 -39.14 12.52
C ALA A 202 -5.24 -38.03 13.55
N ALA A 203 -5.15 -38.35 14.85
CA ALA A 203 -5.23 -37.36 15.92
C ALA A 203 -4.02 -36.40 15.91
N THR A 204 -2.81 -36.91 15.67
CA THR A 204 -1.59 -36.09 15.56
C THR A 204 -1.73 -35.08 14.42
N SER A 205 -2.19 -35.52 13.24
CA SER A 205 -2.44 -34.62 12.11
C SER A 205 -3.55 -33.62 12.40
N ARG A 206 -4.61 -34.02 13.13
CA ARG A 206 -5.72 -33.13 13.52
C ARG A 206 -5.22 -31.96 14.36
N PHE A 207 -4.55 -32.22 15.49
CA PHE A 207 -4.04 -31.16 16.36
C PHE A 207 -2.95 -30.32 15.71
N PHE A 208 -2.10 -30.93 14.87
CA PHE A 208 -1.07 -30.21 14.12
C PHE A 208 -1.63 -29.07 13.25
N LYS A 209 -2.85 -29.24 12.71
CA LYS A 209 -3.52 -28.22 11.87
C LYS A 209 -4.12 -27.07 12.68
N LEU A 210 -4.34 -27.25 13.98
CA LEU A 210 -5.03 -26.26 14.82
C LEU A 210 -4.09 -25.15 15.31
N PHE A 211 -2.81 -25.45 15.54
CA PHE A 211 -1.80 -24.45 15.93
C PHE A 211 -1.70 -23.22 15.01
N PRO A 212 -1.62 -23.35 13.67
CA PRO A 212 -1.58 -22.18 12.79
C PRO A 212 -2.89 -21.39 12.82
N ALA A 213 -4.04 -22.05 13.00
CA ALA A 213 -5.34 -21.39 13.09
C ALA A 213 -5.47 -20.46 14.31
N ILE A 214 -4.76 -20.76 15.40
CA ILE A 214 -4.69 -19.93 16.61
C ILE A 214 -3.47 -18.99 16.63
N GLY A 215 -2.70 -18.91 15.55
CA GLY A 215 -1.54 -18.03 15.41
C GLY A 215 -0.30 -18.45 16.20
N TRP A 216 -0.21 -19.71 16.64
CA TRP A 216 0.92 -20.28 17.37
C TRP A 216 1.72 -21.25 16.48
N GLU A 217 2.12 -20.76 15.30
CA GLU A 217 2.82 -21.57 14.29
C GLU A 217 4.16 -22.10 14.78
N ARG A 218 4.94 -21.28 15.48
CA ARG A 218 6.32 -21.64 15.87
C ARG A 218 6.31 -22.76 16.91
N GLU A 219 5.41 -22.65 17.87
CA GLU A 219 5.22 -23.58 18.97
C GLU A 219 4.68 -24.93 18.42
N GLY A 220 3.77 -24.88 17.45
CA GLY A 220 3.29 -26.07 16.72
C GLY A 220 4.41 -26.76 15.93
N LEU A 221 5.24 -26.00 15.20
CA LEU A 221 6.40 -26.53 14.47
C LEU A 221 7.45 -27.12 15.42
N GLN A 222 7.68 -26.50 16.57
CA GLN A 222 8.62 -27.01 17.58
C GLN A 222 8.15 -28.35 18.15
N ALA A 223 6.87 -28.47 18.53
CA ALA A 223 6.30 -29.73 18.99
C ALA A 223 6.35 -30.82 17.90
N TYR A 224 6.10 -30.44 16.65
CA TYR A 224 6.17 -31.35 15.51
C TYR A 224 7.61 -31.80 15.20
N ALA A 225 8.60 -30.92 15.33
CA ALA A 225 10.01 -31.26 15.16
C ALA A 225 10.46 -32.28 16.21
N LEU A 226 10.05 -32.12 17.48
CA LEU A 226 10.31 -33.10 18.53
C LEU A 226 9.70 -34.47 18.19
N PHE A 227 8.45 -34.48 17.74
CA PHE A 227 7.79 -35.72 17.28
C PHE A 227 8.55 -36.42 16.15
N ILE A 228 9.00 -35.66 15.14
CA ILE A 228 9.77 -36.22 14.02
C ILE A 228 11.11 -36.80 14.47
N VAL A 229 11.79 -36.10 15.40
CA VAL A 229 13.05 -36.58 15.99
C VAL A 229 12.83 -37.91 16.73
N ASP A 230 11.74 -38.04 17.49
CA ASP A 230 11.41 -39.29 18.18
C ASP A 230 11.09 -40.42 17.20
N LEU A 231 10.49 -40.11 16.05
CA LEU A 231 10.24 -41.09 14.99
C LEU A 231 11.54 -41.65 14.39
N VAL A 232 12.58 -40.81 14.22
CA VAL A 232 13.91 -41.24 13.77
C VAL A 232 14.58 -42.13 14.83
N ARG A 233 14.50 -41.76 16.12
CA ARG A 233 15.11 -42.53 17.23
C ARG A 233 14.57 -43.96 17.30
N VAL A 234 13.28 -44.14 17.07
CA VAL A 234 12.63 -45.46 17.08
C VAL A 234 13.01 -46.30 15.84
N ARG A 235 13.31 -45.65 14.71
CA ARG A 235 13.68 -46.32 13.44
C ARG A 235 15.16 -46.66 13.31
N ALA A 236 16.01 -46.18 14.21
CA ALA A 236 17.43 -46.56 14.21
C ALA A 236 17.57 -48.10 14.34
N PRO A 237 18.35 -48.75 13.48
CA PRO A 237 18.35 -50.20 13.38
C PRO A 237 18.91 -50.87 14.64
N ALA A 238 18.05 -51.60 15.35
CA ALA A 238 18.39 -52.37 16.55
C ALA A 238 19.10 -53.71 16.26
N SER A 239 19.55 -54.00 15.04
CA SER A 239 19.99 -55.36 14.72
C SER A 239 21.11 -55.43 13.68
N ALA A 240 22.31 -55.05 14.11
CA ALA A 240 23.50 -55.68 13.58
C ALA A 240 24.47 -55.89 14.74
N LYS A 241 25.12 -57.07 14.78
CA LYS A 241 26.15 -57.34 15.79
C LYS A 241 27.25 -56.28 15.62
N THR A 242 27.59 -55.57 16.69
CA THR A 242 28.63 -54.52 16.69
C THR A 242 29.96 -55.03 16.14
N SER A 243 30.18 -56.35 16.24
CA SER A 243 31.36 -57.05 15.75
C SER A 243 31.55 -57.07 14.23
N SER A 244 30.56 -56.67 13.42
CA SER A 244 30.71 -56.65 11.96
C SER A 244 31.44 -55.38 11.48
N PRO A 245 32.44 -55.48 10.58
CA PRO A 245 33.21 -54.32 10.12
C PRO A 245 32.37 -53.21 9.46
N MET A 246 31.19 -53.58 8.95
CA MET A 246 30.24 -52.75 8.22
C MET A 246 29.11 -52.22 9.11
N TYR A 247 29.10 -52.55 10.41
CA TYR A 247 28.03 -52.14 11.34
C TYR A 247 27.77 -50.62 11.28
N TYR A 248 28.81 -49.82 11.49
CA TYR A 248 28.72 -48.37 11.55
C TYR A 248 28.36 -47.73 10.21
N THR A 249 28.87 -48.27 9.09
CA THR A 249 28.50 -47.78 7.76
C THR A 249 27.04 -48.08 7.46
N THR A 250 26.56 -49.27 7.78
CA THR A 250 25.16 -49.66 7.58
C THR A 250 24.23 -48.86 8.49
N ALA A 251 24.62 -48.61 9.74
CA ALA A 251 23.85 -47.81 10.68
C ALA A 251 23.77 -46.33 10.27
N LEU A 252 24.86 -45.74 9.76
CA LEU A 252 24.86 -44.39 9.19
C LEU A 252 23.98 -44.31 7.93
N THR A 253 24.12 -45.26 7.00
CA THR A 253 23.27 -45.29 5.79
C THR A 253 21.79 -45.40 6.14
N ALA A 254 21.44 -46.29 7.08
CA ALA A 254 20.06 -46.46 7.53
C ALA A 254 19.50 -45.20 8.23
N LEU A 255 20.33 -44.47 8.98
CA LEU A 255 19.96 -43.20 9.59
C LEU A 255 19.61 -42.16 8.52
N PHE A 256 20.50 -41.93 7.54
CA PHE A 256 20.27 -40.97 6.47
C PHE A 256 19.10 -41.34 5.57
N GLU A 257 18.92 -42.63 5.29
CA GLU A 257 17.75 -43.13 4.54
C GLU A 257 16.44 -42.87 5.31
N SER A 258 16.42 -43.12 6.62
CA SER A 258 15.24 -42.82 7.46
C SER A 258 14.93 -41.32 7.50
N ILE A 259 15.95 -40.46 7.57
CA ILE A 259 15.79 -39.00 7.55
C ILE A 259 15.23 -38.55 6.20
N ALA A 260 15.82 -38.99 5.09
CA ALA A 260 15.36 -38.64 3.75
C ALA A 260 13.90 -39.04 3.54
N MET A 261 13.52 -40.25 3.95
CA MET A 261 12.14 -40.74 3.87
C MET A 261 11.17 -39.92 4.71
N ILE A 262 11.57 -39.52 5.92
CA ILE A 262 10.72 -38.70 6.80
C ILE A 262 10.56 -37.30 6.23
N VAL A 263 11.62 -36.66 5.74
CA VAL A 263 11.53 -35.34 5.12
C VAL A 263 10.59 -35.38 3.91
N ASP A 264 10.74 -36.38 3.03
CA ASP A 264 9.89 -36.55 1.84
C ASP A 264 8.41 -36.75 2.19
N GLN A 265 8.11 -37.55 3.22
CA GLN A 265 6.73 -37.80 3.67
C GLN A 265 6.09 -36.60 4.38
N HIS A 266 6.87 -35.87 5.18
CA HIS A 266 6.34 -34.83 6.07
C HIS A 266 6.42 -33.42 5.49
N GLN A 267 7.29 -33.16 4.49
CA GLN A 267 7.37 -31.89 3.79
C GLN A 267 6.02 -31.41 3.21
N PRO A 268 5.27 -32.23 2.43
CA PRO A 268 4.00 -31.79 1.87
C PRO A 268 2.94 -31.50 2.95
N VAL A 269 3.04 -32.16 4.12
CA VAL A 269 2.12 -31.92 5.24
C VAL A 269 2.40 -30.57 5.89
N VAL A 270 3.67 -30.26 6.17
CA VAL A 270 4.07 -28.99 6.79
C VAL A 270 3.77 -27.83 5.85
N GLU A 271 4.15 -27.92 4.58
CA GLU A 271 3.92 -26.85 3.59
C GLU A 271 2.43 -26.58 3.37
N LYS A 272 1.58 -27.61 3.43
CA LYS A 272 0.13 -27.48 3.27
C LYS A 272 -0.53 -26.65 4.38
N TYR A 273 -0.06 -26.77 5.62
CA TYR A 273 -0.75 -26.17 6.78
C TYR A 273 -0.05 -24.94 7.36
N TYR A 274 1.27 -24.84 7.23
CA TYR A 274 2.08 -23.75 7.79
C TYR A 274 2.66 -22.84 6.69
N GLY A 275 2.65 -23.28 5.44
CA GLY A 275 3.14 -22.53 4.29
C GLY A 275 4.56 -22.93 3.85
N THR A 276 4.96 -22.42 2.68
CA THR A 276 6.23 -22.74 2.03
C THR A 276 7.42 -22.33 2.89
N GLY A 277 8.44 -23.20 2.96
CA GLY A 277 9.71 -22.92 3.66
C GLY A 277 9.69 -23.16 5.17
N LYS A 278 8.52 -23.41 5.79
CA LYS A 278 8.42 -23.73 7.22
C LYS A 278 9.01 -25.08 7.60
N MET A 279 9.19 -25.97 6.62
CA MET A 279 9.89 -27.24 6.79
C MET A 279 11.36 -27.05 7.19
N ILE A 280 12.00 -25.93 6.81
CA ILE A 280 13.41 -25.66 7.12
C ILE A 280 13.64 -25.69 8.64
N SER A 281 12.77 -25.06 9.43
CA SER A 281 12.90 -25.05 10.90
C SER A 281 12.78 -26.45 11.52
N VAL A 282 12.00 -27.34 10.90
CA VAL A 282 11.87 -28.74 11.34
C VAL A 282 13.12 -29.53 10.96
N VAL A 283 13.65 -29.31 9.75
CA VAL A 283 14.86 -29.97 9.24
C VAL A 283 16.09 -29.54 10.03
N GLU A 284 16.24 -28.27 10.40
CA GLU A 284 17.34 -27.80 11.26
C GLU A 284 17.43 -28.62 12.55
N ARG A 285 16.29 -28.75 13.25
CA ARG A 285 16.21 -29.51 14.49
C ARG A 285 16.41 -31.02 14.29
N LEU A 286 15.94 -31.54 13.16
CA LEU A 286 16.20 -32.92 12.77
C LEU A 286 17.71 -33.15 12.59
N LEU A 287 18.38 -32.28 11.83
CA LEU A 287 19.82 -32.37 11.54
C LEU A 287 20.67 -32.25 12.82
N GLU A 288 20.31 -31.38 13.77
CA GLU A 288 20.97 -31.31 15.09
C GLU A 288 20.96 -32.66 15.82
N GLU A 289 19.82 -33.35 15.79
CA GLU A 289 19.66 -34.66 16.42
C GLU A 289 20.40 -35.75 15.65
N CYS A 290 20.47 -35.63 14.32
CA CYS A 290 21.25 -36.51 13.46
C CYS A 290 22.75 -36.37 13.76
N ASP A 291 23.28 -35.16 13.84
CA ASP A 291 24.67 -34.89 14.19
C ASP A 291 25.03 -35.49 15.55
N ARG A 292 24.12 -35.41 16.54
CA ARG A 292 24.33 -36.05 17.84
C ARG A 292 24.38 -37.58 17.74
N VAL A 293 23.49 -38.20 16.96
CA VAL A 293 23.49 -39.66 16.75
C VAL A 293 24.75 -40.11 16.00
N VAL A 294 25.13 -39.39 14.93
CA VAL A 294 26.34 -39.64 14.14
C VAL A 294 27.59 -39.53 15.02
N LYS A 295 27.68 -38.49 15.87
CA LYS A 295 28.77 -38.34 16.83
C LYS A 295 28.86 -39.53 17.78
N GLY A 296 27.74 -40.00 18.32
CA GLY A 296 27.70 -41.20 19.17
C GLY A 296 28.14 -42.47 18.43
N LEU A 297 27.75 -42.64 17.16
CA LEU A 297 28.23 -43.75 16.34
C LEU A 297 29.74 -43.68 16.09
N ILE A 298 30.29 -42.50 15.82
CA ILE A 298 31.72 -42.28 15.62
C ILE A 298 32.49 -42.58 16.90
N GLU A 299 32.02 -42.10 18.05
CA GLU A 299 32.61 -42.37 19.36
C GLU A 299 32.63 -43.87 19.66
N GLY A 300 31.51 -44.57 19.45
CA GLY A 300 31.44 -46.03 19.62
C GLY A 300 32.41 -46.79 18.70
N TRP A 301 32.54 -46.34 17.44
CA TRP A 301 33.49 -46.91 16.48
C TRP A 301 34.95 -46.73 16.90
N GLU A 302 35.30 -45.54 17.41
CA GLU A 302 36.65 -45.25 17.91
C GLU A 302 37.02 -46.11 19.12
N GLU A 303 36.06 -46.33 20.02
CA GLU A 303 36.21 -47.14 21.23
C GLU A 303 36.40 -48.62 20.90
N GLU A 304 35.55 -49.19 20.03
CA GLU A 304 35.59 -50.61 19.66
C GLU A 304 36.88 -50.99 18.92
N ARG A 305 37.41 -50.09 18.07
CA ARG A 305 38.69 -50.32 17.37
C ARG A 305 39.91 -49.95 18.19
N SER A 306 39.72 -49.48 19.44
CA SER A 306 40.79 -48.99 20.31
C SER A 306 41.68 -47.96 19.60
N MET A 307 41.10 -47.13 18.72
CA MET A 307 41.84 -46.19 17.88
C MET A 307 42.60 -45.19 18.76
N LYS A 308 42.00 -44.73 19.86
CA LYS A 308 42.66 -43.89 20.87
C LYS A 308 43.85 -44.57 21.55
N ARG A 309 43.77 -45.88 21.79
CA ARG A 309 44.85 -46.70 22.40
C ARG A 309 45.99 -46.97 21.42
N LYS A 310 45.67 -47.16 20.13
CA LYS A 310 46.67 -47.31 19.07
C LYS A 310 47.33 -45.98 18.70
N ALA A 311 46.57 -44.89 18.66
CA ALA A 311 47.09 -43.54 18.44
C ALA A 311 47.98 -43.07 19.61
N SER A 312 47.59 -43.36 20.86
CA SER A 312 48.43 -43.04 22.03
C SER A 312 49.70 -43.89 22.08
N LEU A 313 49.62 -45.19 21.75
CA LEU A 313 50.80 -46.05 21.60
C LEU A 313 51.72 -45.59 20.47
N GLN A 314 51.17 -45.16 19.34
CA GLN A 314 51.96 -44.63 18.23
C GLN A 314 52.60 -43.26 18.58
N ALA A 315 51.92 -42.41 19.35
CA ALA A 315 52.49 -41.17 19.89
C ALA A 315 53.61 -41.42 20.93
N LEU A 316 53.46 -42.47 21.75
CA LEU A 316 54.51 -42.95 22.68
C LEU A 316 55.70 -43.60 21.95
N LEU A 317 55.48 -44.20 20.77
CA LEU A 317 56.55 -44.74 19.92
C LEU A 317 57.26 -43.64 19.10
N LEU A 318 56.58 -42.54 18.79
CA LEU A 318 57.16 -41.38 18.09
C LEU A 318 57.89 -40.39 19.02
N THR A 319 57.76 -40.54 20.33
CA THR A 319 58.55 -39.77 21.30
C THR A 319 59.88 -40.48 21.53
N PRO A 320 61.02 -39.98 21.00
CA PRO A 320 62.30 -40.63 21.20
C PRO A 320 62.63 -40.62 22.70
N PRO A 321 63.32 -41.66 23.23
CA PRO A 321 63.78 -41.60 24.60
C PRO A 321 64.73 -40.40 24.71
N LEU A 322 64.38 -39.44 25.57
CA LEU A 322 65.35 -38.47 26.05
C LEU A 322 66.51 -39.28 26.62
N LYS A 323 67.64 -39.26 25.90
CA LYS A 323 68.94 -39.72 26.38
C LYS A 323 69.22 -38.97 27.68
N CYS A 324 68.96 -39.61 28.82
CA CYS A 324 69.59 -39.20 30.07
C CYS A 324 71.03 -39.70 30.02
N LEU A 325 71.95 -38.74 30.19
CA LEU A 325 73.37 -38.96 30.50
C LEU A 325 73.54 -39.85 31.73
#